data_AF-A0A7W0R8Z0-F1
#
_entry.id   AF-A0A7W0R8Z0-F1
#
_cell.length_a   1.000
_cell.length_b   1.000
_cell.length_c   1.000
_cell.angle_alpha   90.00
_cell.angle_beta   90.00
_cell.angle_gamma   90.00
#
_symmetry.space_group_name_H-M   'P 1'
#
loop_
_entity.id
_entity.type
_entity.pdbx_description
1 polymer ?
#
loop_
_entity_poly.entity_id
_entity_poly.type
_entity_poly.pdbx_seq_one_letter_code
_entity_poly.pdbx_strand_id
1 'polypeptide(L)'
;MTETDGPHGTLTPDAAATVVEFARGCRAAAHAVSLYPAHHPAIAASLTRLVQATSSLTAQGSVDVAVRAHSLLVGGAAMPKADQAVSELAEILHRHLIGALIVNAGTDADTWRTLLLLLSRTPEDVRADGGIAHLWATAGGPS
;
A
#
# COMPACT_ATOMS: atom_id res chain seq x y z
N MET A 1 -12.52 -24.09 -17.61
CA MET A 1 -12.04 -22.70 -17.49
C MET A 1 -12.18 -22.36 -16.02
N THR A 2 -11.08 -22.41 -15.29
CA THR A 2 -11.05 -22.42 -13.82
C THR A 2 -11.39 -21.04 -13.27
N GLU A 3 -12.62 -20.91 -12.77
CA GLU A 3 -13.02 -19.83 -11.88
C GLU A 3 -12.26 -20.04 -10.57
N THR A 4 -11.17 -19.29 -10.38
CA THR A 4 -10.44 -19.25 -9.11
C THR A 4 -11.26 -18.42 -8.13
N ASP A 5 -12.30 -19.04 -7.58
CA ASP A 5 -13.04 -18.54 -6.44
C ASP A 5 -12.14 -18.67 -5.20
N GLY A 6 -11.24 -17.69 -5.01
CA GLY A 6 -10.49 -17.52 -3.76
C GLY A 6 -11.46 -17.24 -2.61
N PRO A 7 -11.10 -17.50 -1.34
CA PRO A 7 -12.05 -17.54 -0.24
C PRO A 7 -12.77 -16.18 -0.08
N HIS A 8 -14.07 -16.16 -0.42
CA HIS A 8 -14.99 -15.07 -0.07
C HIS A 8 -15.25 -15.11 1.44
N GLY A 9 -14.32 -14.57 2.20
CA GLY A 9 -14.35 -14.61 3.66
C GLY A 9 -13.92 -13.31 4.30
N THR A 10 -14.04 -13.24 5.61
CA THR A 10 -13.46 -12.16 6.42
C THR A 10 -12.10 -12.59 6.94
N LEU A 11 -11.15 -11.67 6.97
CA LEU A 11 -9.85 -11.88 7.61
C LEU A 11 -10.02 -12.30 9.08
N THR A 12 -9.09 -13.13 9.55
CA THR A 12 -8.98 -13.40 10.99
C THR A 12 -8.63 -12.09 11.73
N PRO A 13 -8.94 -11.98 13.04
CA PRO A 13 -8.63 -10.77 13.81
C PRO A 13 -7.14 -10.39 13.78
N ASP A 14 -6.25 -11.38 13.80
CA ASP A 14 -4.79 -11.20 13.77
C ASP A 14 -4.30 -10.68 12.40
N ALA A 15 -4.77 -11.29 11.30
CA ALA A 15 -4.47 -10.82 9.95
C ALA A 15 -5.04 -9.42 9.71
N ALA A 16 -6.25 -9.14 10.18
CA ALA A 16 -6.87 -7.82 10.10
C ALA A 16 -6.06 -6.77 10.86
N ALA A 17 -5.55 -7.09 12.06
CA ALA A 17 -4.69 -6.19 12.82
C ALA A 17 -3.38 -5.87 12.06
N THR A 18 -2.80 -6.87 11.40
CA THR A 18 -1.61 -6.70 10.57
C THR A 18 -1.86 -5.78 9.38
N VAL A 19 -3.01 -5.92 8.71
CA VAL A 19 -3.43 -5.04 7.60
C VAL A 19 -3.65 -3.60 8.09
N VAL A 20 -4.25 -3.43 9.28
CA VAL A 20 -4.44 -2.10 9.88
C VAL A 20 -3.10 -1.43 10.19
N GLU A 21 -2.14 -2.15 10.75
CA GLU A 21 -0.82 -1.57 11.03
C GLU A 21 -0.04 -1.26 9.76
N PHE A 22 -0.14 -2.11 8.74
CA PHE A 22 0.38 -1.80 7.41
C PHE A 22 -0.24 -0.51 6.86
N ALA A 23 -1.56 -0.36 6.91
CA ALA A 23 -2.24 0.84 6.43
C ALA A 23 -1.84 2.11 7.18
N ARG A 24 -1.70 2.03 8.51
CA ARG A 24 -1.20 3.13 9.34
C ARG A 24 0.25 3.48 8.98
N GLY A 25 1.10 2.48 8.77
CA GLY A 25 2.48 2.63 8.32
C GLY A 25 2.58 3.39 7.00
N CYS A 26 1.78 2.98 6.00
CA CYS A 26 1.71 3.64 4.69
C CYS A 26 1.34 5.12 4.83
N ARG A 27 0.28 5.42 5.59
CA ARG A 27 -0.18 6.81 5.79
C ARG A 27 0.84 7.67 6.52
N ALA A 28 1.44 7.15 7.58
CA ALA A 28 2.46 7.87 8.35
C ALA A 28 3.69 8.17 7.48
N ALA A 29 4.13 7.20 6.68
CA ALA A 29 5.25 7.37 5.77
C ALA A 29 4.92 8.33 4.62
N ALA A 30 3.73 8.23 4.00
CA ALA A 30 3.24 9.15 2.97
C ALA A 30 3.24 10.61 3.49
N HIS A 31 2.68 10.81 4.68
CA HIS A 31 2.66 12.12 5.31
C HIS A 31 4.08 12.64 5.59
N ALA A 32 4.98 11.78 6.09
CA ALA A 32 6.36 12.18 6.36
C ALA A 32 7.14 12.57 5.10
N VAL A 33 7.01 11.83 3.99
CA VAL A 33 7.71 12.15 2.73
C VAL A 33 7.16 13.40 2.05
N SER A 34 5.88 13.72 2.27
CA SER A 34 5.26 14.94 1.76
C SER A 34 5.61 16.18 2.58
N LEU A 35 5.64 16.06 3.91
CA LEU A 35 5.84 17.19 4.82
C LEU A 35 7.30 17.62 4.96
N TYR A 36 8.24 16.67 4.94
CA TYR A 36 9.63 16.93 5.31
C TYR A 36 10.59 16.89 4.12
N PRO A 37 11.71 17.64 4.18
CA PRO A 37 12.76 17.55 3.17
C PRO A 37 13.41 16.16 3.16
N ALA A 38 13.98 15.78 2.02
CA ALA A 38 14.46 14.43 1.71
C ALA A 38 15.41 13.77 2.75
N HIS A 39 16.14 14.56 3.55
CA HIS A 39 17.11 14.07 4.53
C HIS A 39 16.61 14.13 5.98
N HIS A 40 15.30 14.35 6.17
CA HIS A 40 14.74 14.50 7.51
C HIS A 40 14.62 13.14 8.22
N PRO A 41 15.05 13.01 9.49
CA PRO A 41 15.07 11.74 10.21
C PRO A 41 13.68 11.12 10.41
N ALA A 42 12.61 11.92 10.43
CA ALA A 42 11.24 11.41 10.55
C ALA A 42 10.80 10.56 9.35
N ILE A 43 11.36 10.81 8.15
CA ILE A 43 11.12 9.99 6.97
C ILE A 43 11.70 8.59 7.20
N ALA A 44 12.98 8.52 7.56
CA ALA A 44 13.65 7.25 7.84
C ALA A 44 12.92 6.46 8.94
N ALA A 45 12.55 7.10 10.06
CA ALA A 45 11.83 6.44 11.14
C ALA A 45 10.44 5.92 10.74
N SER A 46 9.76 6.59 9.79
CA SER A 46 8.45 6.15 9.30
C SER A 46 8.58 5.02 8.28
N LEU A 47 9.57 5.09 7.38
CA LEU A 47 9.87 4.03 6.43
C LEU A 47 10.32 2.75 7.14
N THR A 48 11.16 2.83 8.18
CA THR A 48 11.54 1.66 8.99
C THR A 48 10.31 0.97 9.58
N ARG A 49 9.35 1.73 10.13
CA ARG A 49 8.11 1.15 10.66
C ARG A 49 7.25 0.51 9.58
N LEU A 50 7.17 1.13 8.39
CA LEU A 50 6.46 0.55 7.25
C LEU A 50 7.10 -0.76 6.77
N VAL A 51 8.43 -0.83 6.71
CA VAL A 51 9.15 -2.07 6.35
C VAL A 51 8.86 -3.18 7.37
N GLN A 52 8.81 -2.87 8.68
CA GLN A 52 8.44 -3.84 9.69
C GLN A 52 6.99 -4.33 9.53
N ALA A 53 6.03 -3.41 9.33
CA ALA A 53 4.63 -3.77 9.08
C ALA A 53 4.46 -4.60 7.80
N THR A 54 5.20 -4.27 6.75
CA THR A 54 5.25 -5.04 5.50
C THR A 54 5.78 -6.44 5.75
N SER A 55 6.85 -6.58 6.53
CA SER A 55 7.44 -7.88 6.87
C SER A 55 6.44 -8.78 7.61
N SER A 56 5.66 -8.21 8.55
CA SER A 56 4.58 -8.93 9.23
C SER A 56 3.46 -9.33 8.26
N LEU A 57 3.05 -8.41 7.38
CA LEU A 57 2.00 -8.68 6.37
C LEU A 57 2.40 -9.82 5.43
N THR A 58 3.66 -9.85 5.00
CA THR A 58 4.18 -10.83 4.04
C THR A 58 4.85 -12.03 4.71
N ALA A 59 4.59 -12.29 6.00
CA ALA A 59 5.26 -13.36 6.75
C ALA A 59 5.02 -14.75 6.16
N GLN A 60 3.90 -14.94 5.44
CA GLN A 60 3.53 -16.19 4.76
C GLN A 60 3.77 -16.14 3.24
N GLY A 61 4.43 -15.11 2.73
CA GLY A 61 4.67 -14.87 1.30
C GLY A 61 4.09 -13.55 0.82
N SER A 62 4.18 -13.31 -0.49
CA SER A 62 3.61 -12.11 -1.10
C SER A 62 2.09 -12.05 -0.93
N VAL A 63 1.56 -10.86 -0.79
CA VAL A 63 0.15 -10.61 -0.51
C VAL A 63 -0.48 -9.81 -1.65
N ASP A 64 -1.55 -10.35 -2.22
CA ASP A 64 -2.41 -9.62 -3.17
C ASP A 64 -3.38 -8.72 -2.40
N VAL A 65 -3.38 -7.43 -2.73
CA VAL A 65 -4.26 -6.43 -2.15
C VAL A 65 -5.10 -5.82 -3.27
N ALA A 66 -6.36 -6.23 -3.37
CA ALA A 66 -7.31 -5.61 -4.29
C ALA A 66 -7.88 -4.33 -3.65
N VAL A 67 -7.88 -3.24 -4.43
CA VAL A 67 -8.28 -1.92 -3.97
C VAL A 67 -9.69 -1.60 -4.48
N ARG A 68 -10.56 -1.20 -3.55
CA ARG A 68 -11.89 -0.62 -3.83
C ARG A 68 -11.91 0.82 -3.32
N ALA A 69 -12.97 1.55 -3.65
CA ALA A 69 -13.04 2.98 -3.32
C ALA A 69 -12.82 3.29 -1.82
N HIS A 70 -13.33 2.43 -0.92
CA HIS A 70 -13.25 2.63 0.54
C HIS A 70 -12.84 1.38 1.32
N SER A 71 -12.41 0.31 0.63
CA SER A 71 -12.05 -0.96 1.26
C SER A 71 -10.92 -1.66 0.51
N LEU A 72 -10.19 -2.51 1.23
CA LEU A 72 -9.17 -3.40 0.69
C LEU A 72 -9.63 -4.85 0.87
N LEU A 73 -9.35 -5.68 -0.13
CA LEU A 73 -9.42 -7.14 -0.01
C LEU A 73 -8.00 -7.68 -0.02
N VAL A 74 -7.69 -8.56 0.91
CA VAL A 74 -6.34 -9.12 1.10
C VAL A 74 -6.41 -10.62 0.84
N GLY A 75 -5.77 -11.09 -0.24
CA GLY A 75 -5.91 -12.47 -0.71
C GLY A 75 -7.37 -12.85 -1.02
N GLY A 76 -8.20 -11.87 -1.42
CA GLY A 76 -9.64 -12.03 -1.64
C GLY A 76 -10.52 -11.85 -0.40
N ALA A 77 -9.95 -11.83 0.81
CA ALA A 77 -10.71 -11.70 2.06
C ALA A 77 -10.91 -10.22 2.46
N ALA A 78 -12.10 -9.89 2.97
CA ALA A 78 -12.44 -8.55 3.45
C ALA A 78 -12.05 -8.34 4.91
N MET A 79 -11.90 -7.08 5.32
CA MET A 79 -11.78 -6.72 6.73
C MET A 79 -13.04 -7.15 7.51
N PRO A 80 -12.93 -7.76 8.70
CA PRO A 80 -14.09 -8.17 9.50
C PRO A 80 -14.89 -6.97 10.03
N LYS A 81 -14.26 -5.80 10.14
CA LYS A 81 -14.88 -4.52 10.49
C LYS A 81 -14.19 -3.40 9.73
N ALA A 82 -14.94 -2.37 9.35
CA ALA A 82 -14.38 -1.15 8.78
C ALA A 82 -13.36 -0.52 9.75
N ASP A 83 -12.20 -0.16 9.22
CA ASP A 83 -11.15 0.57 9.93
C ASP A 83 -10.77 1.81 9.11
N GLN A 84 -10.68 2.95 9.79
CA GLN A 84 -10.45 4.24 9.14
C GLN A 84 -9.10 4.29 8.41
N ALA A 85 -8.03 3.71 8.97
CA ALA A 85 -6.73 3.74 8.32
C ALA A 85 -6.72 2.94 7.01
N VAL A 86 -7.44 1.82 7.00
CA VAL A 86 -7.61 0.98 5.80
C VAL A 86 -8.42 1.71 4.74
N SER A 87 -9.56 2.32 5.11
CA SER A 87 -10.40 3.07 4.17
C SER A 87 -9.67 4.26 3.56
N GLU A 88 -8.92 5.02 4.36
CA GLU A 88 -8.14 6.15 3.84
C GLU A 88 -6.99 5.71 2.91
N LEU A 89 -6.32 4.60 3.21
CA LEU A 89 -5.33 4.04 2.28
C LEU A 89 -5.99 3.61 0.97
N ALA A 90 -7.15 2.94 1.04
CA ALA A 90 -7.91 2.52 -0.13
C ALA A 90 -8.29 3.72 -1.01
N GLU A 91 -8.74 4.82 -0.40
CA GLU A 91 -9.09 6.05 -1.11
C GLU A 91 -7.89 6.71 -1.79
N ILE A 92 -6.71 6.72 -1.16
CA ILE A 92 -5.48 7.22 -1.78
C ILE A 92 -5.15 6.36 -3.01
N LEU A 93 -5.06 5.05 -2.86
CA LEU A 93 -4.74 4.13 -3.96
C LEU A 93 -5.76 4.24 -5.10
N HIS A 94 -7.05 4.27 -4.76
CA HIS A 94 -8.14 4.33 -5.72
C HIS A 94 -8.15 5.64 -6.52
N ARG A 95 -7.88 6.80 -5.89
CA ARG A 95 -7.78 8.09 -6.59
C ARG A 95 -6.67 8.11 -7.65
N HIS A 96 -5.58 7.39 -7.39
CA HIS A 96 -4.49 7.15 -8.34
C HIS A 96 -4.78 6.02 -9.35
N LEU A 97 -6.00 5.49 -9.38
CA LEU A 97 -6.43 4.36 -10.24
C LEU A 97 -5.65 3.07 -10.01
N ILE A 98 -5.11 2.88 -8.81
CA ILE A 98 -4.52 1.60 -8.41
C ILE A 98 -5.68 0.67 -8.04
N GLY A 99 -5.92 -0.34 -8.87
CA GLY A 99 -6.96 -1.36 -8.64
C GLY A 99 -6.47 -2.58 -7.86
N ALA A 100 -5.16 -2.84 -7.86
CA ALA A 100 -4.52 -3.90 -7.11
C ALA A 100 -3.06 -3.54 -6.80
N LEU A 101 -2.54 -4.09 -5.71
CA LEU A 101 -1.15 -3.98 -5.29
C LEU A 101 -0.67 -5.36 -4.83
N ILE A 102 0.46 -5.83 -5.35
CA ILE A 102 1.14 -7.00 -4.82
C ILE A 102 2.23 -6.53 -3.87
N VAL A 103 2.11 -6.89 -2.60
CA VAL A 103 3.11 -6.58 -1.59
C VAL A 103 4.05 -7.78 -1.46
N ASN A 104 5.30 -7.59 -1.89
CA ASN A 104 6.31 -8.65 -1.87
C ASN A 104 7.08 -8.67 -0.55
N ALA A 105 7.44 -9.88 -0.11
CA ALA A 105 8.35 -10.04 1.02
C ALA A 105 9.72 -9.41 0.70
N GLY A 106 10.30 -8.74 1.70
CA GLY A 106 11.60 -8.08 1.54
C GLY A 106 11.56 -6.72 0.82
N THR A 107 10.38 -6.12 0.60
CA THR A 107 10.29 -4.74 0.08
C THR A 107 11.01 -3.78 1.02
N ASP A 108 12.00 -3.07 0.49
CA ASP A 108 12.88 -2.18 1.24
C ASP A 108 12.33 -0.74 1.36
N ALA A 109 13.02 0.08 2.16
CA ALA A 109 12.62 1.45 2.45
C ALA A 109 12.67 2.39 1.22
N ASP A 110 13.62 2.21 0.30
CA ASP A 110 13.76 3.04 -0.91
C ASP A 110 12.65 2.73 -1.92
N THR A 111 12.29 1.45 -2.06
CA THR A 111 11.14 1.03 -2.87
C THR A 111 9.83 1.66 -2.33
N TRP A 112 9.60 1.58 -1.02
CA TRP A 112 8.46 2.25 -0.38
C TRP A 112 8.48 3.76 -0.55
N ARG A 113 9.64 4.39 -0.33
CA ARG A 113 9.80 5.83 -0.47
C ARG A 113 9.44 6.28 -1.89
N THR A 114 9.90 5.56 -2.90
CA THR A 114 9.62 5.84 -4.30
C THR A 114 8.11 5.82 -4.58
N LEU A 115 7.41 4.78 -4.12
CA LEU A 115 5.96 4.68 -4.28
C LEU A 115 5.23 5.82 -3.56
N LEU A 116 5.62 6.10 -2.32
CA LEU A 116 4.97 7.13 -1.49
C LEU A 116 5.19 8.54 -2.06
N LEU A 117 6.32 8.81 -2.70
CA LEU A 117 6.55 10.07 -3.42
C LEU A 117 5.61 10.20 -4.63
N LEU A 118 5.37 9.12 -5.39
CA LEU A 118 4.39 9.14 -6.47
C LEU A 118 2.96 9.36 -5.95
N LEU A 119 2.60 8.70 -4.84
CA LEU A 119 1.30 8.87 -4.18
C LEU A 119 1.13 10.23 -3.48
N SER A 120 2.21 10.97 -3.26
CA SER A 120 2.16 12.33 -2.69
C SER A 120 1.84 13.39 -3.74
N ARG A 121 1.94 13.06 -5.03
CA ARG A 121 1.55 13.95 -6.14
C ARG A 121 0.04 13.97 -6.29
N THR A 122 -0.49 14.99 -6.97
CA THR A 122 -1.92 15.00 -7.31
C THR A 122 -2.23 13.89 -8.34
N PRO A 123 -3.41 13.25 -8.28
CA PRO A 123 -3.79 12.23 -9.26
C PRO A 123 -3.85 12.77 -10.70
N GLU A 124 -4.08 14.07 -10.88
CA GLU A 124 -4.11 14.75 -12.17
C GLU A 124 -2.70 14.87 -12.75
N ASP A 125 -1.71 15.29 -11.96
CA ASP A 125 -0.30 15.39 -12.38
C ASP A 125 0.26 14.00 -12.73
N VAL A 126 -0.06 12.99 -11.93
CA VAL A 126 0.35 11.60 -12.20
C VAL A 126 -0.22 11.10 -13.53
N ARG A 127 -1.47 11.46 -13.86
CA ARG A 127 -2.10 11.11 -15.14
C ARG A 127 -1.48 11.87 -16.31
N ALA A 128 -1.21 13.16 -16.14
CA ALA A 128 -0.56 13.98 -17.16
C ALA A 128 0.82 13.42 -17.55
N ASP A 129 1.54 12.84 -16.58
CA ASP A 129 2.84 12.22 -16.78
C ASP A 129 2.78 10.72 -17.18
N GLY A 130 1.64 10.25 -17.69
CA GLY A 130 1.49 8.89 -18.24
C GLY A 130 0.96 7.83 -17.26
N GLY A 131 0.57 8.23 -16.05
CA GLY A 131 -0.06 7.37 -15.05
C GLY A 131 0.91 6.69 -14.09
N ILE A 132 0.38 6.17 -12.98
CA ILE A 132 1.21 5.66 -11.89
C ILE A 132 2.02 4.42 -12.27
N ALA A 133 1.47 3.52 -13.09
CA ALA A 133 2.19 2.34 -13.56
C ALA A 133 3.39 2.69 -14.45
N HIS A 134 3.25 3.70 -15.31
CA HIS A 134 4.35 4.20 -16.13
C HIS A 134 5.44 4.81 -15.25
N LEU A 135 5.07 5.73 -14.36
CA LEU A 135 6.01 6.37 -13.45
C LEU A 135 6.73 5.36 -12.54
N TRP A 136 6.01 4.35 -12.05
CA TRP A 136 6.56 3.26 -11.26
C TRP A 136 7.63 2.47 -12.01
N ALA A 137 7.35 2.08 -13.25
CA ALA A 137 8.31 1.40 -14.11
C ALA A 137 9.56 2.26 -14.38
N THR A 138 9.38 3.56 -14.64
CA THR A 138 10.51 4.48 -14.88
C THR A 138 11.37 4.72 -13.64
N ALA A 139 10.79 4.63 -12.45
CA ALA A 139 11.51 4.77 -11.18
C ALA A 139 12.23 3.48 -10.75
N GLY A 140 12.13 2.40 -11.54
CA GLY A 140 12.76 1.11 -11.24
C GLY A 140 11.98 0.27 -10.23
N GLY A 141 10.68 0.54 -10.04
CA GLY A 141 9.84 -0.24 -9.16
C GLY A 141 9.67 -1.69 -9.66
N PRO A 142 9.54 -2.69 -8.76
CA PRO A 142 9.27 -4.07 -9.14
C PRO A 142 7.96 -4.19 -9.93
N SER A 143 7.95 -5.08 -10.92
CA SER A 143 6.78 -5.38 -11.78
C SER A 143 5.73 -6.22 -11.08
#